data_AF-A0AA40S0B9-F1
#
_entry.id   AF-A0AA40S0B9-F1
#
_cell.length_a   1.000
_cell.length_b   1.000
_cell.length_c   1.000
_cell.angle_alpha   90.00
_cell.angle_beta   90.00
_cell.angle_gamma   90.00
#
_symmetry.space_group_name_H-M   'P 1'
#
loop_
_entity.id
_entity.type
_entity.pdbx_description
1 polymer ?
#
loop_
_entity_poly.entity_id
_entity_poly.type
_entity_poly.pdbx_seq_one_letter_code
_entity_poly.pdbx_strand_id
1 'polypeptide(L)'
;MSAWDVLPLLAFLAPLPPIRPEPPPRMPEWFPAFIMGMTVFLMVAPMIAIWGFHRSEKSFRSVCEAAGGRVVHASLADDSARCRRF
;
A
#
# COMPACT_ATOMS: atom_id res chain seq x y z
N MET A 1 -68.02 8.20 -27.95
CA MET A 1 -66.59 8.25 -27.59
C MET A 1 -66.11 9.64 -27.96
N SER A 2 -65.66 10.41 -26.97
CA SER A 2 -65.30 11.82 -27.12
C SER A 2 -63.87 11.93 -27.64
N ALA A 3 -63.56 12.95 -28.46
CA ALA A 3 -62.19 13.22 -28.91
C ALA A 3 -61.21 13.44 -27.74
N TRP A 4 -61.75 13.86 -26.59
CA TRP A 4 -61.02 14.03 -25.33
C TRP A 4 -60.55 12.71 -24.70
N ASP A 5 -61.21 11.59 -25.02
CA ASP A 5 -60.82 10.25 -24.53
C ASP A 5 -59.57 9.71 -25.28
N VAL A 6 -59.24 10.29 -26.44
CA VAL A 6 -58.13 9.86 -27.31
C VAL A 6 -56.83 10.63 -27.02
N LEU A 7 -56.94 11.81 -26.39
CA LEU A 7 -55.78 12.63 -25.98
C LEU A 7 -54.76 11.88 -25.11
N PRO A 8 -55.14 11.15 -24.04
CA PRO A 8 -54.17 10.45 -23.20
C PRO A 8 -53.51 9.26 -23.92
N LEU A 9 -54.18 8.67 -24.92
CA LEU A 9 -53.60 7.61 -25.77
C LEU A 9 -52.48 8.13 -26.67
N LEU A 10 -52.58 9.39 -27.13
CA LEU A 10 -51.54 10.03 -27.95
C LEU A 10 -50.26 10.32 -27.18
N ALA A 11 -50.33 10.50 -25.86
CA ALA A 11 -49.15 10.72 -25.02
C ALA A 11 -48.20 9.50 -25.01
N PHE A 12 -48.72 8.30 -25.26
CA PHE A 12 -47.93 7.07 -25.36
C PHE A 12 -47.29 6.84 -26.74
N LEU A 13 -47.69 7.60 -27.77
CA LEU A 13 -46.99 7.64 -29.06
C LEU A 13 -45.77 8.58 -29.03
N ALA A 14 -45.54 9.30 -27.93
CA ALA A 14 -44.35 10.12 -27.79
C ALA A 14 -43.11 9.20 -27.77
N PRO A 15 -42.05 9.55 -28.54
CA PRO A 15 -40.82 8.78 -28.53
C PRO A 15 -40.24 8.73 -27.11
N LEU A 16 -39.65 7.57 -26.75
CA LEU A 16 -39.02 7.39 -25.45
C LEU A 16 -38.02 8.53 -25.17
N PRO A 17 -37.99 9.07 -23.93
CA PRO A 17 -37.03 10.10 -23.58
C PRO A 17 -35.61 9.60 -23.81
N PRO A 18 -34.69 10.47 -24.26
CA PRO A 18 -33.32 10.07 -24.54
C PRO A 18 -32.66 9.51 -23.26
N ILE A 19 -31.97 8.39 -23.41
CA ILE A 19 -31.20 7.75 -22.34
C ILE A 19 -30.12 8.75 -21.88
N ARG A 20 -30.14 9.09 -20.58
CA ARG A 20 -29.08 9.92 -20.00
C ARG A 20 -27.78 9.12 -19.96
N PRO A 21 -26.64 9.72 -20.32
CA PRO A 21 -25.34 9.13 -20.05
C PRO A 21 -25.20 8.86 -18.54
N GLU A 22 -24.80 7.65 -18.17
CA GLU A 22 -24.42 7.36 -16.79
C GLU A 22 -23.19 8.19 -16.41
N PRO A 23 -23.16 8.79 -15.21
CA PRO A 23 -21.98 9.51 -14.76
C PRO A 23 -20.79 8.56 -14.68
N PRO A 24 -19.58 9.01 -15.05
CA PRO A 24 -18.40 8.17 -14.97
C PRO A 24 -18.15 7.75 -13.51
N PRO A 25 -17.63 6.54 -13.29
CA PRO A 25 -17.28 6.08 -11.95
C PRO A 25 -16.25 7.03 -11.34
N ARG A 26 -16.58 7.63 -10.19
CA ARG A 26 -15.68 8.52 -9.46
C ARG A 26 -14.79 7.69 -8.55
N MET A 27 -13.49 7.74 -8.79
CA MET A 27 -12.50 7.24 -7.84
C MET A 27 -12.38 8.22 -6.67
N PRO A 28 -12.13 7.74 -5.43
CA PRO A 28 -11.86 8.63 -4.32
C PRO A 28 -10.65 9.53 -4.60
N GLU A 29 -10.74 10.81 -4.30
CA GLU A 29 -9.68 11.80 -4.58
C GLU A 29 -8.34 11.46 -3.89
N TRP A 30 -8.39 10.76 -2.76
CA TRP A 30 -7.21 10.32 -2.01
C TRP A 30 -6.52 9.08 -2.61
N PHE A 31 -7.22 8.33 -3.46
CA PHE A 31 -6.74 7.04 -3.95
C PHE A 31 -5.40 7.14 -4.71
N PRO A 32 -5.21 8.10 -5.64
CA PRO A 32 -3.92 8.25 -6.33
C PRO A 32 -2.76 8.59 -5.37
N ALA A 33 -3.01 9.45 -4.38
CA ALA A 33 -2.01 9.83 -3.40
C ALA A 33 -1.59 8.65 -2.51
N PHE A 34 -2.56 7.81 -2.12
CA PHE A 34 -2.30 6.59 -1.36
C PHE A 34 -1.45 5.59 -2.15
N ILE A 35 -1.78 5.35 -3.42
CA ILE A 35 -1.00 4.45 -4.28
C ILE A 35 0.43 4.96 -4.44
N MET A 36 0.61 6.27 -4.66
CA MET A 36 1.94 6.85 -4.76
C MET A 36 2.74 6.69 -3.46
N GLY A 37 2.14 6.99 -2.31
CA GLY A 37 2.76 6.84 -1.00
C GLY A 37 3.17 5.40 -0.70
N MET A 38 2.28 4.44 -0.98
CA MET A 38 2.57 3.01 -0.82
C MET A 38 3.72 2.55 -1.72
N THR A 39 3.74 3.00 -2.98
CA THR A 39 4.81 2.64 -3.92
C THR A 39 6.17 3.13 -3.44
N VAL A 40 6.25 4.38 -2.96
CA VAL A 40 7.48 4.94 -2.40
C VAL A 40 7.89 4.20 -1.13
N PHE A 41 6.95 3.93 -0.22
CA PHE A 41 7.22 3.20 1.01
C PHE A 41 7.79 1.80 0.73
N LEU A 42 7.19 1.07 -0.21
CA LEU A 42 7.65 -0.26 -0.60
C LEU A 42 9.07 -0.25 -1.20
N MET A 43 9.48 0.84 -1.86
CA MET A 43 10.83 1.00 -2.40
C MET A 43 11.85 1.41 -1.33
N VAL A 44 11.47 2.30 -0.41
CA VAL A 44 12.40 2.90 0.57
C VAL A 44 12.52 2.07 1.85
N ALA A 45 11.44 1.47 2.33
CA ALA A 45 11.43 0.69 3.57
C ALA A 45 12.47 -0.46 3.58
N PRO A 46 12.66 -1.23 2.49
CA PRO A 46 13.69 -2.27 2.45
C PRO A 46 15.11 -1.69 2.57
N MET A 47 15.39 -0.55 1.93
CA MET A 47 16.69 0.10 2.05
C MET A 47 16.99 0.51 3.49
N ILE A 48 16.00 1.09 4.18
CA ILE A 48 16.10 1.48 5.59
C ILE A 48 16.31 0.23 6.46
N ALA A 49 15.54 -0.83 6.25
CA ALA A 49 15.65 -2.05 7.02
C ALA A 49 17.04 -2.69 6.88
N ILE A 50 17.52 -2.87 5.65
CA ILE A 50 18.84 -3.46 5.38
C ILE A 50 19.96 -2.62 6.01
N TRP A 51 19.90 -1.29 5.86
CA TRP A 51 20.89 -0.41 6.48
C TRP A 51 20.84 -0.43 8.01
N GLY A 52 19.64 -0.46 8.59
CA GLY A 52 19.43 -0.49 10.04
C GLY A 52 20.00 -1.76 10.67
N PHE A 53 19.61 -2.93 10.16
CA PHE A 53 20.08 -4.21 10.67
C PHE A 53 21.59 -4.39 10.44
N HIS A 54 22.09 -4.11 9.24
CA HIS A 54 23.51 -4.31 8.94
C HIS A 54 24.44 -3.37 9.74
N ARG A 55 24.00 -2.13 10.02
CA ARG A 55 24.76 -1.20 10.87
C ARG A 55 24.80 -1.66 12.32
N SER A 56 23.71 -2.24 12.83
CA SER A 56 23.66 -2.77 14.19
C SER A 56 24.67 -3.90 14.41
N GLU A 57 24.78 -4.83 13.46
CA GLU A 57 25.75 -5.93 13.52
C GLU A 57 27.21 -5.43 13.47
N LYS A 58 27.50 -4.50 12.55
CA LYS A 58 28.85 -3.91 12.44
C LYS A 58 29.26 -3.20 13.72
N SER A 59 28.36 -2.43 14.33
CA SER A 59 28.60 -1.75 15.60
C SER A 59 28.79 -2.72 16.75
N PHE A 60 27.98 -3.77 16.84
CA PHE A 60 28.11 -4.80 17.87
C PHE A 60 29.45 -5.54 17.75
N ARG A 61 29.83 -5.89 16.52
CA ARG A 61 31.11 -6.55 16.23
C ARG A 61 32.31 -5.69 16.58
N SER A 62 32.33 -4.42 16.19
CA SER A 62 33.44 -3.52 16.51
C SER A 62 33.61 -3.33 18.02
N VAL A 63 32.51 -3.26 18.78
CA VAL A 63 32.56 -3.14 20.24
C VAL A 63 33.07 -4.43 20.89
N CYS A 64 32.65 -5.60 20.39
CA CYS A 64 33.12 -6.89 20.90
C CYS A 64 34.62 -7.11 20.62
N GLU A 65 35.08 -6.81 19.41
CA GLU A 65 36.50 -6.92 19.02
C GLU A 65 37.36 -5.92 19.81
N ALA A 66 36.87 -4.69 20.03
CA ALA A 66 37.56 -3.71 20.87
C ALA A 66 37.67 -4.14 22.34
N ALA A 67 36.71 -4.93 22.83
CA ALA A 67 36.76 -5.55 24.16
C ALA A 67 37.65 -6.82 24.21
N GLY A 68 38.40 -7.13 23.14
CA GLY A 68 39.23 -8.32 23.04
C GLY A 68 38.45 -9.62 22.88
N GLY A 69 37.16 -9.55 22.56
CA GLY A 69 36.29 -10.70 22.35
C GLY A 69 36.12 -11.06 20.88
N ARG A 70 35.50 -12.22 20.64
CA ARG A 70 35.06 -12.68 19.32
C ARG A 70 33.53 -12.80 19.31
N VAL A 71 32.89 -12.32 18.25
CA VAL A 71 31.45 -12.51 18.04
C VAL A 71 31.19 -13.97 17.70
N VAL A 72 30.25 -14.60 18.40
CA VAL A 72 29.80 -15.97 18.15
C VAL A 72 28.28 -15.95 18.05
N HIS A 73 27.73 -16.53 16.97
CA HIS A 73 26.28 -16.69 16.81
C HIS A 73 25.82 -17.89 17.64
N ALA A 74 24.79 -17.70 18.48
CA ALA A 74 24.33 -18.72 19.41
C ALA A 74 23.66 -19.92 18.69
N SER A 75 22.97 -19.69 17.56
CA SER A 75 22.56 -20.73 16.62
C SER A 75 22.13 -20.13 15.26
N LEU A 76 21.98 -20.96 14.22
CA LEU A 76 21.43 -20.55 12.91
C LEU A 76 19.96 -20.08 12.96
N ALA A 77 19.25 -20.34 14.06
CA ALA A 77 17.86 -19.96 14.27
C ALA A 77 17.69 -18.82 15.30
N ASP A 78 18.79 -18.35 15.90
CA ASP A 78 18.78 -17.39 16.98
C ASP A 78 19.66 -16.20 16.58
N ASP A 79 19.02 -15.09 16.17
CA ASP A 79 19.68 -13.83 15.75
C ASP A 79 20.46 -13.15 16.90
N SER A 80 20.46 -13.73 18.10
CA SER A 80 21.24 -13.20 19.22
C SER A 80 22.74 -13.49 19.06
N ALA A 81 23.45 -12.56 18.42
CA ALA A 81 24.90 -12.53 18.42
C ALA A 81 25.43 -12.28 19.85
N ARG A 82 26.32 -13.15 20.35
CA ARG A 82 26.95 -13.00 21.67
C ARG A 82 28.44 -12.68 21.52
N CYS A 83 28.95 -11.82 22.40
CA CYS A 83 30.37 -11.54 22.48
C CYS A 83 31.05 -12.52 23.44
N ARG A 84 31.94 -13.38 22.94
CA ARG A 84 32.76 -14.29 23.76
C ARG A 84 34.11 -13.65 24.00
N ARG A 85 34.37 -13.24 25.25
CA ARG A 85 35.70 -12.78 25.68
C ARG A 85 36.59 -13.98 26.00
N PHE A 86 37.90 -13.83 25.79
CA PHE A 86 38.91 -14.80 26.23
C PHE A 86 39.10 -14.73 27.74
#